data_AF-A0A3B0CEL0-F1
#
_entry.id   AF-A0A3B0CEL0-F1
#
_cell.length_a   1.000
_cell.length_b   1.000
_cell.length_c   1.000
_cell.angle_alpha   90.00
_cell.angle_beta   90.00
_cell.angle_gamma   90.00
#
_symmetry.space_group_name_H-M   'P 1'
#
loop_
_entity.id
_entity.type
_entity.pdbx_description
1 polymer ?
#
loop_
_entity_poly.entity_id
_entity_poly.type
_entity_poly.pdbx_seq_one_letter_code
_entity_poly.pdbx_strand_id
1 'polypeptide(L)'
;MTDFFSTLRQTGIEQFGISISFNEDTVNVSVLPKSSAKDKALQSLKPLTLRGNVQEVDEKFFQILQKPMQKTKALFRNTVAFEQTLAETEQKTQQAKKKKESASKKATELKQLLKATDFNPMTDHKKATDIANDILKIDPNHKDAQKVVKDMKVYESPKLFT
;
A
#
# COMPACT_ATOMS: atom_id res chain seq x y z
N MET A 1 -40.45 -4.07 -12.46
CA MET A 1 -39.29 -3.56 -13.22
C MET A 1 -38.08 -4.33 -12.76
N THR A 2 -37.34 -4.93 -13.69
CA THR A 2 -36.19 -5.79 -13.41
C THR A 2 -34.91 -4.95 -13.33
N ASP A 3 -34.48 -4.63 -12.11
CA ASP A 3 -33.28 -3.83 -11.80
C ASP A 3 -31.97 -4.62 -11.95
N PHE A 4 -31.81 -5.38 -13.04
CA PHE A 4 -30.69 -6.31 -13.21
C PHE A 4 -29.33 -5.65 -13.09
N PHE A 5 -29.04 -4.73 -14.01
CA PHE A 5 -27.74 -4.06 -14.05
C PHE A 5 -27.55 -3.10 -12.88
N SER A 6 -28.63 -2.50 -12.38
CA SER A 6 -28.61 -1.68 -11.17
C SER A 6 -28.18 -2.48 -9.94
N THR A 7 -28.72 -3.70 -9.78
CA THR A 7 -28.37 -4.61 -8.69
C THR A 7 -26.91 -5.06 -8.80
N LEU A 8 -26.45 -5.43 -10.00
CA LEU A 8 -25.04 -5.76 -10.24
C LEU A 8 -24.12 -4.59 -9.91
N ARG A 9 -24.47 -3.36 -10.31
CA ARG A 9 -23.68 -2.16 -9.99
C ARG A 9 -23.57 -1.91 -8.49
N GLN A 10 -24.64 -2.15 -7.72
CA GLN A 10 -24.63 -1.99 -6.25
C GLN A 10 -23.71 -2.97 -5.51
N THR A 11 -23.27 -4.04 -6.17
CA THR A 11 -22.29 -4.97 -5.58
C THR A 11 -20.90 -4.36 -5.45
N GLY A 12 -20.54 -3.39 -6.30
CA GLY A 12 -19.20 -2.81 -6.38
C GLY A 12 -18.15 -3.70 -7.05
N ILE A 13 -18.57 -4.81 -7.68
CA ILE A 13 -17.71 -5.67 -8.49
C ILE A 13 -17.58 -5.06 -9.89
N GLU A 14 -16.34 -4.93 -10.36
CA GLU A 14 -16.03 -4.25 -11.63
C GLU A 14 -16.40 -5.09 -12.87
N GLN A 15 -16.31 -6.42 -12.78
CA GLN A 15 -16.51 -7.29 -13.92
C GLN A 15 -17.31 -8.55 -13.56
N PHE A 16 -18.25 -8.93 -14.43
CA PHE A 16 -18.99 -10.18 -14.36
C PHE A 16 -18.86 -10.95 -15.67
N GLY A 17 -18.64 -12.27 -15.57
CA GLY A 17 -18.85 -13.19 -16.68
C GLY A 17 -20.24 -13.83 -16.53
N ILE A 18 -21.08 -13.71 -17.56
CA ILE A 18 -22.41 -14.29 -17.57
C ILE A 18 -22.50 -15.24 -18.75
N SER A 19 -22.91 -16.48 -18.49
CA SER A 19 -23.16 -17.49 -19.50
C SER A 19 -24.59 -17.98 -19.38
N ILE A 20 -25.31 -18.06 -20.50
CA ILE A 20 -26.68 -18.54 -20.57
C ILE A 20 -26.72 -19.64 -21.63
N SER A 21 -27.23 -20.82 -21.26
CA SER A 21 -27.46 -21.91 -22.20
C SER A 21 -28.90 -22.41 -22.10
N PHE A 22 -29.45 -22.77 -23.26
CA PHE A 22 -30.80 -23.29 -23.40
C PHE A 22 -30.71 -24.75 -23.83
N ASN A 23 -31.52 -25.60 -23.21
CA ASN A 23 -31.67 -27.01 -23.54
C ASN A 23 -33.16 -27.34 -23.47
N GLU A 24 -33.81 -27.40 -24.65
CA GLU A 24 -35.25 -27.60 -24.79
C GLU A 24 -36.03 -26.63 -23.89
N ASP A 25 -36.74 -27.14 -22.89
CA ASP A 25 -37.56 -26.35 -21.96
C ASP A 25 -36.77 -25.79 -20.76
N THR A 26 -35.46 -26.03 -20.70
CA THR A 26 -34.60 -25.62 -19.57
C THR A 26 -33.58 -24.56 -19.96
N VAL A 27 -33.37 -23.61 -19.06
CA VAL A 27 -32.32 -22.60 -19.13
C VAL A 27 -31.34 -22.79 -17.98
N ASN A 28 -30.06 -22.62 -18.27
CA ASN A 28 -28.98 -22.60 -17.29
C ASN A 28 -28.27 -21.25 -17.38
N VAL A 29 -28.22 -20.52 -16.28
CA VAL A 29 -27.54 -19.24 -16.17
C VAL A 29 -26.41 -19.35 -15.16
N SER A 30 -25.22 -18.96 -15.56
CA SER A 30 -24.01 -18.95 -14.74
C SER A 30 -23.48 -17.53 -14.64
N VAL A 31 -23.36 -17.01 -13.42
CA VAL A 31 -22.84 -15.67 -13.14
C VAL A 31 -21.57 -15.79 -12.31
N LEU A 32 -20.45 -15.37 -12.88
CA LEU A 32 -19.14 -15.38 -12.25
C LEU A 32 -18.64 -13.94 -12.01
N PRO A 33 -18.58 -13.49 -10.74
CA PRO A 33 -17.86 -12.29 -10.36
C PRO A 33 -16.37 -12.43 -10.67
N LYS A 34 -15.79 -11.42 -11.33
CA LYS A 34 -14.37 -11.35 -11.61
C LYS A 34 -13.72 -10.21 -10.85
N SER A 35 -12.51 -10.45 -10.36
CA SER A 35 -11.66 -9.43 -9.76
C SER A 35 -10.36 -9.31 -10.53
N SER A 36 -9.87 -8.08 -10.67
CA SER A 36 -8.50 -7.78 -11.10
C SER A 36 -7.47 -8.01 -9.96
N ALA A 37 -7.94 -8.16 -8.72
CA ALA A 37 -7.11 -8.45 -7.56
C ALA A 37 -6.44 -9.83 -7.66
N LYS A 38 -5.20 -9.93 -7.17
CA LYS A 38 -4.38 -11.15 -7.21
C LYS A 38 -4.73 -12.14 -6.07
N ASP A 39 -5.77 -11.85 -5.32
CA ASP A 39 -6.21 -12.65 -4.19
C ASP A 39 -6.68 -14.06 -4.61
N LYS A 40 -6.10 -15.08 -3.98
CA LYS A 40 -6.40 -16.49 -4.28
C LYS A 40 -7.86 -16.88 -4.01
N ALA A 41 -8.51 -16.27 -3.02
CA ALA A 41 -9.90 -16.58 -2.70
C ALA A 41 -10.84 -16.01 -3.77
N LEU A 42 -10.53 -14.83 -4.32
CA LEU A 42 -11.27 -14.25 -5.44
C LEU A 42 -11.06 -15.02 -6.75
N GLN A 43 -9.84 -15.52 -7.01
CA GLN A 43 -9.55 -16.36 -8.17
C GLN A 43 -10.17 -17.76 -8.08
N SER A 44 -10.47 -18.25 -6.87
CA SER A 44 -11.08 -19.57 -6.63
C SER A 44 -12.61 -19.52 -6.55
N LEU A 45 -13.23 -18.38 -6.85
CA LEU A 45 -14.69 -18.25 -6.82
C LEU A 45 -15.34 -19.15 -7.86
N LYS A 46 -16.29 -19.97 -7.40
CA LYS A 46 -17.12 -20.76 -8.30
C LYS A 46 -18.22 -19.89 -8.91
N PRO A 47 -18.60 -20.12 -10.17
CA PRO A 47 -19.74 -19.45 -10.78
C PRO A 47 -21.03 -19.75 -10.01
N LEU A 48 -21.91 -18.76 -9.93
CA LEU A 48 -23.25 -18.92 -9.40
C LEU A 48 -24.15 -19.43 -10.52
N THR A 49 -24.44 -20.72 -10.47
CA THR A 49 -25.22 -21.41 -11.49
C THR A 49 -26.67 -21.59 -11.03
N LEU A 50 -27.62 -21.24 -11.89
CA LEU A 50 -29.05 -21.47 -11.73
C LEU A 50 -29.56 -22.24 -12.94
N ARG A 51 -30.37 -23.28 -12.70
CA ARG A 51 -31.04 -24.05 -13.75
C ARG A 51 -32.53 -24.15 -13.43
N GLY A 52 -33.37 -23.97 -14.43
CA GLY A 52 -34.82 -24.10 -14.32
C GLY A 52 -35.47 -24.00 -15.69
N ASN A 53 -36.80 -23.94 -15.75
CA ASN A 53 -37.47 -23.49 -16.97
C ASN A 53 -37.33 -21.96 -17.13
N VAL A 54 -37.59 -21.43 -18.32
CA VAL A 54 -37.40 -20.00 -18.62
C VAL A 54 -38.18 -19.11 -17.66
N GLN A 55 -39.46 -19.41 -17.44
CA GLN A 55 -40.33 -18.61 -16.58
C GLN A 55 -39.89 -18.62 -15.11
N GLU A 56 -39.54 -19.80 -14.60
CA GLU A 56 -39.06 -19.97 -13.23
C GLU A 56 -37.75 -19.22 -13.01
N VAL A 57 -36.85 -19.27 -13.99
CA VAL A 57 -35.61 -18.51 -13.91
C VAL A 57 -35.90 -17.02 -13.94
N ASP A 58 -36.71 -16.51 -14.85
CA ASP A 58 -37.05 -15.07 -14.89
C ASP A 58 -37.63 -14.55 -13.56
N GLU A 59 -38.48 -15.33 -12.89
CA GLU A 59 -39.09 -14.94 -11.61
C GLU A 59 -38.13 -15.07 -10.42
N LYS A 60 -37.36 -16.17 -10.35
CA LYS A 60 -36.55 -16.52 -9.17
C LYS A 60 -35.08 -16.11 -9.28
N PHE A 61 -34.61 -15.69 -10.46
CA PHE A 61 -33.21 -15.37 -10.73
C PHE A 61 -32.62 -14.44 -9.66
N PHE A 62 -33.30 -13.33 -9.38
CA PHE A 62 -32.83 -12.37 -8.37
C PHE A 62 -32.95 -12.87 -6.96
N GLN A 63 -34.06 -13.53 -6.60
CA GLN A 63 -34.24 -14.01 -5.23
C GLN A 63 -33.13 -15.00 -4.86
N ILE A 64 -32.73 -15.84 -5.82
CA ILE A 64 -31.67 -16.83 -5.65
C ILE A 64 -30.29 -16.17 -5.71
N LEU A 65 -30.04 -15.23 -6.62
CA LEU A 65 -28.72 -14.60 -6.77
C LEU A 65 -28.43 -13.50 -5.74
N GLN A 66 -29.44 -12.84 -5.18
CA GLN A 66 -29.24 -11.73 -4.24
C GLN A 66 -28.44 -12.17 -3.01
N LYS A 67 -28.76 -13.31 -2.39
CA LYS A 67 -28.02 -13.85 -1.25
C LYS A 67 -26.53 -14.13 -1.55
N PRO A 68 -26.18 -14.94 -2.56
CA PRO A 68 -24.80 -15.20 -2.91
C PRO A 68 -24.06 -13.94 -3.40
N MET A 69 -24.72 -13.03 -4.13
CA MET A 69 -24.11 -11.76 -4.53
C MET A 69 -23.76 -10.86 -3.34
N GLN A 70 -24.60 -10.80 -2.31
CA GLN A 70 -24.27 -10.08 -1.07
C GLN A 70 -23.08 -10.72 -0.33
N LYS A 71 -22.98 -12.05 -0.30
CA LYS A 71 -21.81 -12.75 0.27
C LYS A 71 -20.55 -12.44 -0.52
N THR A 72 -20.61 -12.46 -1.85
CA THR A 72 -19.47 -12.12 -2.69
C THR A 72 -19.05 -10.66 -2.51
N LYS A 73 -20.00 -9.73 -2.40
CA LYS A 73 -19.72 -8.32 -2.07
C LYS A 73 -18.91 -8.17 -0.77
N ALA A 74 -19.26 -8.90 0.28
CA ALA A 74 -18.52 -8.84 1.55
C ALA A 74 -17.07 -9.33 1.39
N LEU A 75 -16.86 -10.39 0.60
CA LEU A 75 -15.53 -10.93 0.31
C LEU A 75 -14.66 -9.94 -0.49
N PHE A 76 -15.23 -9.30 -1.51
CA PHE A 76 -14.55 -8.29 -2.34
C PHE A 76 -14.20 -7.03 -1.55
N ARG A 77 -15.10 -6.54 -0.66
CA ARG A 77 -14.80 -5.38 0.19
C ARG A 77 -13.63 -5.64 1.14
N ASN A 78 -13.59 -6.82 1.76
CA ASN A 78 -12.54 -7.17 2.70
C ASN A 78 -11.17 -7.30 2.01
N THR A 79 -11.13 -7.81 0.79
CA THR A 79 -9.88 -8.00 0.02
C THR A 79 -9.34 -6.68 -0.51
N VAL A 80 -10.17 -5.80 -1.07
CA VAL A 80 -9.73 -4.48 -1.54
C VAL A 80 -9.20 -3.62 -0.38
N ALA A 81 -9.90 -3.62 0.77
CA ALA A 81 -9.43 -2.90 1.95
C ALA A 81 -8.11 -3.47 2.51
N PHE A 82 -7.94 -4.80 2.46
CA PHE A 82 -6.70 -5.46 2.86
C PHE A 82 -5.54 -5.13 1.92
N GLU A 83 -5.75 -5.16 0.60
CA GLU A 83 -4.72 -4.81 -0.39
C GLU A 83 -4.30 -3.34 -0.27
N GLN A 84 -5.24 -2.41 -0.05
CA GLN A 84 -4.91 -0.99 0.19
C GLN A 84 -4.08 -0.82 1.48
N THR A 85 -4.49 -1.47 2.56
CA THR A 85 -3.74 -1.43 3.83
C THR A 85 -2.35 -2.04 3.69
N LEU A 86 -2.22 -3.13 2.93
CA LEU A 86 -0.95 -3.78 2.65
C LEU A 86 -0.04 -2.88 1.81
N ALA A 87 -0.56 -2.27 0.73
CA ALA A 87 0.19 -1.36 -0.12
C ALA A 87 0.68 -0.12 0.64
N GLU A 88 -0.18 0.48 1.50
CA GLU A 88 0.23 1.57 2.37
C GLU A 88 1.30 1.14 3.38
N THR A 89 1.17 -0.05 3.96
CA THR A 89 2.14 -0.59 4.94
C THR A 89 3.48 -0.91 4.28
N GLU A 90 3.47 -1.47 3.07
CA GLU A 90 4.66 -1.73 2.27
C GLU A 90 5.36 -0.44 1.87
N GLN A 91 4.62 0.59 1.43
CA GLN A 91 5.19 1.90 1.13
C GLN A 91 5.82 2.56 2.36
N LYS A 92 5.14 2.53 3.50
CA LYS A 92 5.67 3.05 4.78
C LYS A 92 6.94 2.30 5.20
N THR A 93 6.96 0.97 5.03
CA THR A 93 8.11 0.12 5.36
C THR A 93 9.29 0.36 4.42
N GLN A 94 9.06 0.52 3.12
CA GLN A 94 10.10 0.83 2.14
C GLN A 94 10.68 2.24 2.35
N GLN A 95 9.83 3.23 2.66
CA GLN A 95 10.28 4.58 3.01
C GLN A 95 11.10 4.58 4.30
N ALA A 96 10.71 3.80 5.32
CA ALA A 96 11.49 3.65 6.55
C ALA A 96 12.87 3.00 6.29
N LYS A 97 12.93 1.95 5.44
CA LYS A 97 14.20 1.33 5.03
C LYS A 97 15.11 2.30 4.29
N LYS A 98 14.59 3.06 3.31
CA LYS A 98 15.36 4.07 2.56
C LYS A 98 15.89 5.19 3.47
N LYS A 99 15.08 5.67 4.42
CA LYS A 99 15.52 6.66 5.42
C LYS A 99 16.66 6.12 6.30
N LYS A 100 16.54 4.88 6.78
CA LYS A 100 17.59 4.24 7.61
C LYS A 100 18.89 4.03 6.83
N GLU A 101 18.83 3.62 5.57
CA GLU A 101 20.02 3.43 4.73
C GLU A 101 20.70 4.75 4.38
N SER A 102 19.90 5.80 4.09
CA SER A 102 20.42 7.15 3.83
C SER A 102 21.11 7.75 5.06
N ALA A 103 20.50 7.63 6.25
CA ALA A 103 21.11 8.07 7.50
C ALA A 103 22.41 7.31 7.80
N SER A 104 22.46 6.00 7.55
CA SER A 104 23.66 5.18 7.77
C SER A 104 24.84 5.57 6.85
N LYS A 105 24.56 5.83 5.57
CA LYS A 105 25.57 6.30 4.60
C LYS A 105 26.17 7.65 5.02
N LYS A 106 25.31 8.61 5.36
CA LYS A 106 25.75 9.94 5.84
C LYS A 106 26.49 9.86 7.18
N ALA A 107 26.09 8.97 8.09
CA ALA A 107 26.82 8.74 9.34
C ALA A 107 28.21 8.14 9.13
N THR A 108 28.37 7.30 8.11
CA THR A 108 29.68 6.74 7.71
C THR A 108 30.57 7.82 7.11
N GLU A 109 30.02 8.65 6.21
CA GLU A 109 30.69 9.80 5.63
C GLU A 109 31.17 10.79 6.70
N LEU A 110 30.30 11.10 7.68
CA LEU A 110 30.67 11.97 8.80
C LEU A 110 31.83 11.41 9.62
N LYS A 111 31.83 10.10 9.89
CA LYS A 111 32.91 9.42 10.61
C LYS A 111 34.21 9.40 9.82
N GLN A 112 34.15 9.27 8.50
CA GLN A 112 35.33 9.34 7.63
C GLN A 112 35.90 10.74 7.58
N LEU A 113 35.05 11.76 7.40
CA LEU A 113 35.46 13.16 7.40
C LEU A 113 36.18 13.53 8.70
N LEU A 114 35.64 13.17 9.86
CA LEU A 114 36.23 13.47 11.17
C LEU A 114 37.53 12.69 11.47
N LYS A 115 37.75 11.56 10.80
CA LYS A 115 38.95 10.73 10.96
C LYS A 115 40.02 11.00 9.90
N ALA A 116 39.72 11.82 8.91
CA ALA A 116 40.66 12.16 7.86
C ALA A 116 41.81 12.96 8.45
N THR A 117 43.05 12.63 8.09
CA THR A 117 44.26 13.26 8.62
C THR A 117 44.41 14.74 8.24
N ASP A 118 43.68 15.18 7.23
CA ASP A 118 43.58 16.55 6.73
C ASP A 118 42.38 17.32 7.29
N PHE A 119 41.57 16.71 8.15
CA PHE A 119 40.42 17.40 8.76
C PHE A 119 40.88 18.51 9.71
N ASN A 120 40.50 19.75 9.39
CA ASN A 120 40.77 20.90 10.24
C ASN A 120 39.45 21.48 10.80
N PRO A 121 39.19 21.35 12.11
CA PRO A 121 37.99 21.91 12.74
C PRO A 121 37.80 23.42 12.51
N MET A 122 38.86 24.22 12.35
CA MET A 122 38.70 25.66 12.08
C MET A 122 38.14 25.97 10.70
N THR A 123 38.39 25.13 9.69
CA THR A 123 37.97 25.38 8.30
C THR A 123 36.86 24.44 7.82
N ASP A 124 36.80 23.23 8.35
CA ASP A 124 35.90 22.16 7.92
C ASP A 124 34.73 21.90 8.88
N HIS A 125 34.64 22.64 10.01
CA HIS A 125 33.49 22.55 10.94
C HIS A 125 32.16 22.72 10.24
N LYS A 126 32.08 23.59 9.23
CA LYS A 126 30.86 23.82 8.44
C LYS A 126 30.42 22.56 7.69
N LYS A 127 31.36 21.89 7.01
CA LYS A 127 31.08 20.63 6.29
C LYS A 127 30.63 19.53 7.25
N ALA A 128 31.31 19.38 8.39
CA ALA A 128 30.94 18.40 9.41
C ALA A 128 29.55 18.70 10.02
N THR A 129 29.22 19.97 10.24
CA THR A 129 27.92 20.42 10.75
C THR A 129 26.80 20.22 9.73
N ASP A 130 27.06 20.48 8.45
CA ASP A 130 26.09 20.27 7.36
C ASP A 130 25.72 18.79 7.22
N ILE A 131 26.72 17.89 7.19
CA ILE A 131 26.49 16.44 7.14
C ILE A 131 25.75 15.96 8.39
N ALA A 132 26.11 16.46 9.58
CA ALA A 132 25.44 16.10 10.82
C ALA A 132 23.97 16.58 10.85
N ASN A 133 23.68 17.81 10.42
CA ASN A 133 22.32 18.31 10.29
C ASN A 133 21.50 17.49 9.30
N ASP A 134 22.11 17.06 8.20
CA ASP A 134 21.49 16.22 7.21
C ASP A 134 21.14 14.81 7.72
N ILE A 135 21.90 14.28 8.67
CA ILE A 135 21.55 13.07 9.42
C ILE A 135 20.36 13.38 10.34
N LEU A 136 20.39 14.49 11.08
CA LEU A 136 19.32 14.86 12.03
C LEU A 136 17.98 15.16 11.37
N LYS A 137 17.96 15.61 10.10
CA LYS A 137 16.73 15.73 9.29
C LYS A 137 16.06 14.38 9.03
N ILE A 138 16.83 13.29 9.04
CA ILE A 138 16.36 11.93 8.73
C ILE A 138 16.14 11.12 10.03
N ASP A 139 17.06 11.26 10.99
CA ASP A 139 17.04 10.66 12.31
C ASP A 139 17.36 11.74 13.38
N PRO A 140 16.33 12.44 13.89
CA PRO A 140 16.51 13.54 14.85
C PRO A 140 17.20 13.14 16.15
N ASN A 141 17.22 11.84 16.49
CA ASN A 141 17.76 11.30 17.74
C ASN A 141 19.17 10.71 17.58
N HIS A 142 19.83 10.92 16.43
CA HIS A 142 21.15 10.37 16.16
C HIS A 142 22.24 11.01 17.05
N LYS A 143 22.61 10.32 18.13
CA LYS A 143 23.55 10.81 19.16
C LYS A 143 24.87 11.35 18.61
N ASP A 144 25.50 10.65 17.66
CA ASP A 144 26.79 11.10 17.11
C ASP A 144 26.66 12.42 16.32
N ALA A 145 25.54 12.63 15.62
CA ALA A 145 25.33 13.82 14.81
C ALA A 145 25.00 15.03 15.70
N GLN A 146 24.19 14.84 16.74
CA GLN A 146 23.93 15.86 17.76
C GLN A 146 25.22 16.30 18.45
N LYS A 147 26.10 15.34 18.76
CA LYS A 147 27.40 15.62 19.37
C LYS A 147 28.29 16.44 18.43
N VAL A 148 28.38 16.06 17.15
CA VAL A 148 29.18 16.79 16.17
C VAL A 148 28.68 18.21 15.97
N VAL A 149 27.37 18.43 15.83
CA VAL A 149 26.83 19.81 15.73
C VAL A 149 27.20 20.63 16.96
N LYS A 150 27.12 20.05 18.17
CA LYS A 150 27.49 20.74 19.42
C LYS A 150 28.99 21.05 19.49
N ASP A 151 29.84 20.10 19.14
CA ASP A 151 31.30 20.22 19.19
C ASP A 151 31.80 21.21 18.12
N MET A 152 31.18 21.21 16.93
CA MET A 152 31.55 22.08 15.81
C MET A 152 31.04 23.52 15.96
N LYS A 153 29.95 23.74 16.71
CA LYS A 153 29.40 25.08 16.98
C LYS A 153 30.38 26.01 17.70
N VAL A 154 31.35 25.46 18.43
CA VAL A 154 32.41 26.24 19.10
C VAL A 154 33.31 26.96 18.09
N TYR A 155 33.41 26.45 16.86
CA TYR A 155 34.22 27.03 15.78
C TYR A 155 33.43 28.00 14.89
N GLU A 156 32.09 27.97 14.89
CA GLU A 156 31.23 28.95 14.20
C GLU A 156 31.17 30.31 14.92
N SER A 157 31.42 30.33 16.22
CA SER A 157 31.47 31.55 17.02
C SER A 157 32.70 31.50 17.91
N PRO A 158 33.90 31.85 17.38
CA PRO A 158 35.04 32.07 18.23
C PRO A 158 34.61 33.16 19.22
N LYS A 159 34.62 32.84 20.52
CA LYS A 159 34.41 33.84 21.58
C LYS A 159 35.47 34.93 21.39
N LEU A 160 35.11 35.98 20.67
CA LEU A 160 35.82 37.24 20.69
C LEU A 160 35.49 37.84 22.06
N PHE A 161 36.41 37.63 22.99
CA PHE A 161 36.60 38.36 24.25
C PHE A 161 35.35 38.90 24.96
N THR A 162 35.02 38.29 26.11
CA THR A 162 34.68 39.00 27.35
C THR A 162 35.10 38.13 28.53
#